data_AF-A0A8T5BC24-F1
#
_entry.id   AF-A0A8T5BC24-F1
#
_cell.length_a   1.000
_cell.length_b   1.000
_cell.length_c   1.000
_cell.angle_alpha   90.00
_cell.angle_beta   90.00
_cell.angle_gamma   90.00
#
_symmetry.space_group_name_H-M   'P 1'
#
loop_
_entity.id
_entity.type
_entity.pdbx_description
1 polymer ?
#
loop_
_entity_poly.entity_id
_entity_poly.type
_entity_poly.pdbx_seq_one_letter_code
_entity_poly.pdbx_strand_id
1 'polypeptide(L)' 'MSDWESLIPRPSSRFLRVRCGKCDGEQIVFSHATHTVRCRTCGEVIAEPTGGKARIRGSIVAVLG' A
#
# COMPACT_ATOMS: atom_id res chain seq x y z
N MET A 1 -8.64 -15.89 -26.05
CA MET A 1 -7.74 -14.86 -25.49
C MET A 1 -6.59 -15.62 -24.86
N SER A 2 -5.40 -15.31 -25.32
CA SER A 2 -4.16 -16.11 -25.28
C SER A 2 -3.76 -16.67 -23.92
N ASP A 3 -3.54 -17.99 -23.86
CA ASP A 3 -3.07 -18.77 -22.70
C ASP A 3 -1.71 -18.32 -22.12
N TRP A 4 -1.01 -17.41 -22.81
CA TRP A 4 0.29 -16.85 -22.44
C TRP A 4 0.25 -15.97 -21.17
N GLU A 5 -0.88 -15.38 -20.83
CA GLU A 5 -0.98 -14.48 -19.66
C GLU A 5 -0.96 -15.24 -18.31
N SER A 6 -1.29 -16.54 -18.33
CA SER A 6 -1.19 -17.41 -17.16
C SER A 6 0.19 -18.07 -17.00
N LEU A 7 1.03 -18.07 -18.05
CA LEU A 7 2.36 -18.71 -18.02
C LEU A 7 3.42 -17.81 -17.37
N ILE A 8 3.23 -16.49 -17.41
CA ILE A 8 4.17 -15.53 -16.83
C ILE A 8 3.56 -14.95 -15.54
N PRO A 9 4.03 -15.38 -14.34
CA PRO A 9 3.49 -14.86 -13.10
C PRO A 9 3.84 -13.38 -12.94
N ARG A 10 2.81 -12.53 -12.77
CA ARG A 10 2.98 -11.11 -12.45
C ARG A 10 2.79 -10.89 -10.94
N PRO A 11 3.52 -9.95 -10.33
CA PRO A 11 3.30 -9.62 -8.93
C PRO A 11 1.89 -9.06 -8.73
N SER A 12 1.17 -9.58 -7.75
CA SER A 12 -0.14 -9.07 -7.29
C SER A 12 0.00 -7.85 -6.36
N SER A 13 1.24 -7.52 -5.97
CA SER A 13 1.55 -6.36 -5.15
C SER A 13 1.57 -5.07 -5.97
N ARG A 14 1.18 -3.98 -5.33
CA ARG A 14 1.18 -2.61 -5.85
C ARG A 14 1.73 -1.64 -4.81
N PHE A 15 2.15 -0.47 -5.27
CA PHE A 15 2.40 0.68 -4.41
C PHE A 15 1.14 1.54 -4.31
N LEU A 16 0.92 2.14 -3.15
CA LEU A 16 -0.28 2.91 -2.86
C LEU A 16 0.16 4.26 -2.34
N ARG A 17 -0.34 5.33 -2.95
CA ARG A 17 -0.18 6.68 -2.40
C ARG A 17 -1.30 6.91 -1.40
N VAL A 18 -0.95 6.91 -0.12
CA VAL A 18 -1.88 7.07 0.99
C VAL A 18 -1.70 8.45 1.58
N ARG A 19 -2.82 9.16 1.74
CA ARG A 19 -2.91 10.38 2.51
C ARG A 19 -3.32 10.05 3.94
N CYS A 20 -2.58 10.58 4.90
CA CYS A 20 -2.89 10.35 6.31
C CYS A 20 -4.24 11.01 6.67
N GLY A 21 -5.04 10.38 7.54
CA GLY A 21 -6.31 10.96 7.99
C GLY A 21 -6.16 12.07 9.02
N LYS A 22 -5.02 12.14 9.72
CA LYS A 22 -4.74 13.14 10.76
C LYS A 22 -3.89 14.32 10.28
N CYS A 23 -3.10 14.14 9.22
CA CYS A 23 -2.31 15.20 8.61
C CYS A 23 -2.43 15.09 7.10
N ASP A 24 -2.32 16.19 6.36
CA ASP A 24 -2.37 16.18 4.90
C ASP A 24 -1.09 15.61 4.25
N GLY A 25 -0.27 14.90 5.04
CA GLY A 25 0.94 14.25 4.58
C GLY A 25 0.62 13.06 3.68
N GLU A 26 1.17 13.09 2.46
CA GLU A 26 1.12 11.98 1.53
C GLU A 26 2.35 11.07 1.69
N GLN A 27 2.12 9.76 1.65
CA GLN A 27 3.18 8.77 1.72
C GLN A 27 2.90 7.61 0.77
N ILE A 28 3.95 7.11 0.14
CA ILE A 28 3.88 5.89 -0.67
C ILE A 28 4.10 4.70 0.26
N VAL A 29 3.14 3.76 0.23
CA VAL A 29 3.12 2.56 1.07
C VAL A 29 3.00 1.34 0.16
N PHE A 30 3.67 0.26 0.53
CA PHE A 30 3.57 -1.02 -0.17
C PHE A 30 2.30 -1.77 0.24
N SER A 31 1.56 -2.31 -0.73
CA SER A 31 0.32 -3.05 -0.48
C SER A 31 0.45 -4.25 0.46
N HIS A 32 1.60 -4.93 0.49
CA HIS A 32 1.88 -6.08 1.36
C HIS A 32 2.98 -5.73 2.36
N ALA A 33 2.88 -4.57 3.01
CA ALA A 33 3.84 -4.15 4.02
C ALA A 33 3.88 -5.16 5.18
N THR A 34 5.09 -5.65 5.50
CA THR A 34 5.36 -6.60 6.60
C THR A 34 5.70 -5.90 7.92
N HIS A 35 5.95 -4.59 7.88
CA HIS A 35 6.24 -3.76 9.05
C HIS A 35 5.18 -2.68 9.21
N THR A 36 4.99 -2.23 10.45
CA THR A 36 4.14 -1.09 10.77
C THR A 36 4.73 0.18 10.17
N VAL A 37 3.99 0.81 9.24
CA VAL A 37 4.41 2.03 8.58
C VAL A 37 3.81 3.23 9.32
N ARG A 38 4.69 4.12 9.77
CA ARG A 38 4.31 5.39 10.42
C ARG A 38 4.36 6.54 9.43
N CYS A 39 3.47 7.50 9.62
CA CYS A 39 3.50 8.77 8.93
C CYS A 39 4.81 9.49 9.23
N ARG A 40 5.48 10.02 8.19
CA ARG A 40 6.70 10.83 8.36
C ARG A 40 6.43 12.18 9.04
N THR A 41 5.22 12.72 8.91
CA THR A 41 4.87 14.04 9.42
C THR A 41 4.34 13.99 10.85
N CYS A 42 3.34 13.13 11.13
CA CYS A 42 2.67 13.08 12.44
C CYS A 42 3.02 11.86 13.29
N GLY A 43 3.80 10.89 12.78
CA GLY A 43 4.16 9.67 13.51
C GLY A 43 3.03 8.63 13.69
N GLU A 44 1.80 8.95 13.28
CA GLU A 44 0.65 8.05 13.37
C GLU A 44 0.84 6.80 12.49
N VAL A 45 0.25 5.67 12.90
CA VAL A 45 0.30 4.44 12.12
C VAL A 45 -0.59 4.56 10.87
N ILE A 46 0.02 4.52 9.69
CA ILE A 46 -0.67 4.58 8.39
C ILE A 46 -0.99 3.17 7.88
N ALA A 47 -0.08 2.21 8.08
CA ALA A 47 -0.31 0.83 7.66
C ALA A 47 0.13 -0.17 8.72
N GLU A 48 -0.73 -1.16 8.95
CA GLU A 48 -0.48 -2.28 9.85
C GLU A 48 -0.26 -3.56 9.03
N PRO A 49 0.79 -4.34 9.32
CA PRO A 49 1.03 -5.58 8.62
C PRO A 49 -0.06 -6.60 8.95
N THR A 50 -0.43 -7.39 7.94
CA THR A 50 -1.29 -8.56 8.10
C THR A 50 -0.67 -9.75 7.35
N GLY A 51 -1.30 -10.92 7.35
CA GLY A 51 -0.82 -12.08 6.59
C GLY A 51 -0.82 -11.90 5.07
N GLY A 52 -1.41 -10.82 4.54
CA GLY A 52 -1.45 -10.53 3.11
C GLY A 52 -1.36 -9.03 2.85
N LYS A 53 -2.46 -8.43 2.38
CA LYS A 53 -2.52 -6.99 2.17
C LYS A 53 -2.49 -6.23 3.50
N ALA A 54 -1.58 -5.29 3.63
CA ALA A 54 -1.49 -4.43 4.80
C ALA A 54 -2.79 -3.66 5.00
N ARG A 55 -3.18 -3.47 6.26
CA ARG A 55 -4.38 -2.71 6.63
C ARG A 55 -4.01 -1.23 6.69
N ILE A 56 -4.57 -0.45 5.78
CA ILE A 56 -4.27 0.99 5.62
C ILE A 56 -5.30 1.80 6.41
N ARG A 57 -4.83 2.66 7.32
CA ARG A 57 -5.63 3.55 8.19
C ARG A 57 -5.72 4.99 7.64
N GLY A 58 -5.76 5.15 6.33
CA GLY A 58 -5.79 6.44 5.63
C GLY A 58 -6.47 6.37 4.27
N SER A 59 -6.53 7.49 3.58
CA SER A 59 -7.20 7.61 2.28
C SER A 59 -6.24 7.24 1.15
N ILE A 60 -6.58 6.25 0.34
CA ILE A 60 -5.78 5.90 -0.85
C ILE A 60 -6.10 6.91 -1.95
N VAL A 61 -5.12 7.74 -2.31
CA VAL A 61 -5.24 8.78 -3.34
C VAL A 61 -4.97 8.20 -4.73
N ALA A 62 -3.99 7.29 -4.82
CA ALA A 62 -3.62 6.67 -6.09
C ALA A 62 -3.04 5.28 -5.87
N VAL A 63 -3.24 4.41 -6.87
CA VAL A 63 -2.55 3.13 -6.99
C VAL A 63 -1.41 3.34 -7.98
N LEU A 64 -0.18 3.13 -7.51
CA LEU A 64 1.04 3.23 -8.31
C LEU A 64 1.45 1.80 -8.69
N GLY A 65 1.51 1.57 -10.00
CA GLY A 65 1.65 0.25 -10.65
C GLY A 65 2.91 -0.49 -10.25
#